data_AF-A0A969BM83-F1
#
_entry.id   AF-A0A969BM83-F1
#
_cell.length_a   1.000
_cell.length_b   1.000
_cell.length_c   1.000
_cell.angle_alpha   90.00
_cell.angle_beta   90.00
_cell.angle_gamma   90.00
#
_symmetry.space_group_name_H-M   'P 1'
#
loop_
_entity.id
_entity.type
_entity.pdbx_description
1 polymer ?
#
loop_
_entity_poly.entity_id
_entity_poly.type
_entity_poly.pdbx_seq_one_letter_code
_entity_poly.pdbx_strand_id
1 'polypeptide(L)'
;MMRSYYRLALSTLIAVFVLILVGGVVRSTGSGMGCPDWPKCFGSWVPPTNVSQLPGNYKEIYAEYRHKKNMKFARYLRVLGMSNTADQLMADESILVEADFNSTKTWIEYVNRLVGVVIGFLIFLVAIFSFRYRKHDPRLTILSVATFVLVGFQGWIGSVVVSTNLTPWTITVHMFLALVIVALLAYLVHRAGHSASHLQPTAYWWLVTPWPCCWYRYCWARRCAKPSTRWRQRGREANGLTTSGYRFCSTDHFRGWCCW
;
A
#
# COMPACT_ATOMS: atom_id res chain seq x y z
N MET A 1 -12.77 15.02 2.22
CA MET A 1 -11.30 15.09 2.17
C MET A 1 -10.63 13.75 2.52
N MET A 2 -10.82 13.14 3.70
CA MET A 2 -10.19 11.83 4.04
C MET A 2 -10.58 10.64 3.14
N ARG A 3 -11.80 10.64 2.58
CA ARG A 3 -12.26 9.58 1.66
C ARG A 3 -11.40 9.45 0.39
N SER A 4 -10.93 10.58 -0.16
CA SER A 4 -10.08 10.56 -1.36
C SER A 4 -8.71 9.97 -1.07
N TYR A 5 -8.11 10.35 0.07
CA TYR A 5 -6.86 9.76 0.55
C TYR A 5 -7.00 8.25 0.79
N TYR A 6 -8.07 7.82 1.45
CA TYR A 6 -8.37 6.41 1.66
C TYR A 6 -8.46 5.64 0.35
N ARG A 7 -9.22 6.15 -0.64
CA ARG A 7 -9.36 5.51 -1.96
C ARG A 7 -8.02 5.38 -2.69
N LEU A 8 -7.19 6.43 -2.65
CA LEU A 8 -5.87 6.43 -3.25
C LEU A 8 -4.92 5.44 -2.56
N ALA A 9 -4.89 5.44 -1.23
CA ALA A 9 -4.06 4.51 -0.46
C ALA A 9 -4.51 3.05 -0.68
N LEU A 10 -5.83 2.80 -0.74
CA LEU A 10 -6.39 1.48 -1.00
C LEU A 10 -6.07 1.00 -2.42
N SER A 11 -6.26 1.85 -3.44
CA SER A 11 -5.91 1.48 -4.82
C SER A 11 -4.41 1.19 -4.96
N THR A 12 -3.58 1.95 -4.26
CA THR A 12 -2.12 1.74 -4.24
C THR A 12 -1.75 0.43 -3.56
N LEU A 13 -2.37 0.09 -2.42
CA LEU A 13 -2.16 -1.18 -1.74
C LEU A 13 -2.54 -2.38 -2.63
N ILE A 14 -3.69 -2.32 -3.29
CA ILE A 14 -4.14 -3.37 -4.22
C ILE A 14 -3.15 -3.49 -5.39
N ALA A 15 -2.73 -2.37 -5.98
CA ALA A 15 -1.78 -2.36 -7.08
C ALA A 15 -0.41 -2.97 -6.69
N VAL A 16 0.12 -2.63 -5.50
CA VAL A 16 1.34 -3.22 -4.97
C VAL A 16 1.18 -4.73 -4.78
N PHE A 17 0.06 -5.18 -4.23
CA PHE A 17 -0.20 -6.61 -4.03
C PHE A 17 -0.22 -7.38 -5.35
N VAL A 18 -0.91 -6.83 -6.37
CA VAL A 18 -0.92 -7.40 -7.73
C VAL A 18 0.49 -7.42 -8.32
N LEU A 19 1.27 -6.34 -8.16
CA LEU A 19 2.66 -6.29 -8.63
C LEU A 19 3.53 -7.38 -7.98
N ILE A 20 3.36 -7.65 -6.69
CA ILE A 20 4.10 -8.71 -5.99
C ILE A 20 3.77 -10.08 -6.60
N LEU A 21 2.49 -10.36 -6.88
CA LEU A 21 2.07 -11.60 -7.54
C LEU A 21 2.66 -11.73 -8.95
N VAL A 22 2.57 -10.66 -9.76
CA VAL A 22 3.14 -10.61 -11.10
C VAL A 22 4.66 -10.81 -11.04
N GLY A 23 5.36 -10.17 -10.10
CA GLY A 23 6.79 -10.36 -9.88
C GLY A 23 7.16 -11.80 -9.55
N GLY A 24 6.32 -12.50 -8.78
CA GLY A 24 6.44 -13.94 -8.53
C GLY A 24 6.37 -14.77 -9.82
N VAL A 25 5.45 -14.43 -10.73
CA VAL A 25 5.32 -15.06 -12.06
C VAL A 25 6.53 -14.75 -12.96
N VAL A 26 7.01 -13.51 -12.99
CA VAL A 26 8.23 -13.13 -13.74
C VAL A 26 9.42 -13.97 -13.28
N ARG A 27 9.53 -14.24 -11.98
CA ARG A 27 10.58 -15.09 -11.42
C ARG A 27 10.39 -16.56 -11.78
N SER A 28 9.19 -17.12 -11.60
CA SER A 28 8.93 -18.55 -11.86
C SER A 28 9.07 -18.92 -13.34
N THR A 29 8.82 -17.97 -14.25
CA THR A 29 9.02 -18.14 -15.70
C THR A 29 10.48 -17.98 -16.14
N GLY A 30 11.41 -17.67 -15.22
CA GLY A 30 12.81 -17.41 -15.55
C GLY A 30 13.00 -16.13 -16.40
N SER A 31 12.04 -15.21 -16.35
CA SER A 31 12.09 -13.94 -17.09
C SER A 31 12.82 -12.84 -16.32
N GLY A 32 13.15 -13.05 -15.04
CA GLY A 32 13.81 -12.04 -14.18
C GLY A 32 15.26 -11.68 -14.52
N MET A 33 15.82 -12.24 -15.60
CA MET A 33 17.15 -11.92 -16.15
C MET A 33 17.07 -11.44 -17.62
N GLY A 34 15.89 -11.09 -18.10
CA GLY A 34 15.67 -10.64 -19.47
C GLY A 34 16.21 -9.23 -19.76
N CYS A 35 16.40 -8.39 -18.74
CA CYS A 35 16.96 -7.05 -18.85
C CYS A 35 18.22 -6.88 -17.97
N PRO A 36 19.44 -6.82 -18.56
CA PRO A 36 20.69 -6.77 -17.79
C PRO A 36 20.92 -5.42 -17.07
N ASP A 37 20.37 -4.33 -17.60
CA ASP A 37 20.49 -2.99 -17.03
C ASP A 37 19.24 -2.56 -16.29
N TRP A 38 19.35 -1.50 -15.50
CA TRP A 38 18.25 -0.73 -14.94
C TRP A 38 18.75 0.73 -14.79
N PRO A 39 17.98 1.78 -15.14
CA PRO A 39 16.53 1.82 -15.45
C PRO A 39 16.15 1.44 -16.89
N LYS A 40 17.11 1.47 -17.82
CA LYS A 40 16.92 1.07 -19.21
C LYS A 40 17.02 -0.45 -19.36
N CYS A 41 16.68 -0.98 -20.53
CA CYS A 41 16.90 -2.38 -20.89
C CYS A 41 17.70 -2.44 -22.19
N PHE A 42 18.87 -3.06 -22.17
CA PHE A 42 19.84 -3.05 -23.28
C PHE A 42 20.19 -1.62 -23.76
N GLY A 43 20.49 -0.72 -22.82
CA GLY A 43 20.79 0.69 -23.12
C GLY A 43 19.63 1.54 -23.67
N SER A 44 18.45 0.95 -23.92
CA SER A 44 17.29 1.58 -24.56
C SER A 44 16.07 1.69 -23.64
N TRP A 45 15.20 2.69 -23.87
CA TRP A 45 13.92 2.85 -23.16
C TRP A 45 12.79 2.00 -23.75
N VAL A 46 12.94 1.54 -24.98
CA VAL A 46 12.07 0.54 -25.59
C VAL A 46 12.96 -0.68 -25.82
N PRO A 47 12.66 -1.84 -25.20
CA PRO A 47 13.52 -3.01 -25.35
C PRO A 47 13.51 -3.50 -26.79
N PRO A 48 14.64 -4.04 -27.27
CA PRO A 48 14.75 -4.55 -28.62
C PRO A 48 13.80 -5.74 -28.83
N THR A 49 13.34 -5.93 -30.06
CA THR A 49 12.44 -7.05 -30.41
C THR A 49 13.18 -8.23 -31.03
N ASN A 50 14.39 -8.00 -31.55
CA ASN A 50 15.22 -8.97 -32.26
C ASN A 50 16.70 -8.84 -31.88
N VAL A 51 17.44 -9.94 -31.94
CA VAL A 51 18.89 -9.99 -31.65
C VAL A 51 19.68 -9.06 -32.58
N SER A 52 19.24 -8.87 -33.82
CA SER A 52 19.91 -8.02 -34.82
C SER A 52 19.97 -6.54 -34.45
N GLN A 53 19.19 -6.08 -33.46
CA GLN A 53 19.23 -4.72 -32.94
C GLN A 53 20.32 -4.52 -31.88
N LEU A 54 20.96 -5.60 -31.43
CA LEU A 54 22.03 -5.58 -30.43
C LEU A 54 23.40 -5.61 -31.12
N PRO A 55 24.43 -4.98 -30.52
CA PRO A 55 25.80 -5.13 -30.99
C PRO A 55 26.25 -6.59 -30.86
N GLY A 56 27.10 -7.06 -31.77
CA GLY A 56 27.56 -8.46 -31.79
C GLY A 56 28.24 -8.94 -30.50
N ASN A 57 28.84 -8.02 -29.73
CA ASN A 57 29.52 -8.24 -28.46
C ASN A 57 28.70 -7.77 -27.24
N TYR A 58 27.36 -7.85 -27.31
CA TYR A 58 26.51 -7.37 -26.22
C TYR A 58 26.74 -8.15 -24.90
N LYS A 59 27.04 -9.45 -24.96
CA LYS A 59 27.23 -10.29 -23.77
C LYS A 59 28.41 -9.81 -22.93
N GLU A 60 29.53 -9.48 -23.58
CA GLU A 60 30.73 -8.99 -22.92
C GLU A 60 30.49 -7.61 -22.30
N ILE A 61 29.80 -6.71 -23.03
CA ILE A 61 29.45 -5.36 -22.55
C ILE A 61 28.63 -5.44 -21.26
N TYR A 62 27.59 -6.29 -21.23
CA TYR A 62 26.70 -6.38 -20.08
C TYR A 62 27.30 -7.21 -18.93
N ALA A 63 28.14 -8.20 -19.21
CA ALA A 63 28.93 -8.89 -18.19
C ALA A 63 29.88 -7.93 -17.47
N GLU A 64 30.58 -7.06 -18.20
CA GLU A 64 31.43 -6.02 -17.59
C GLU A 64 30.62 -5.00 -16.79
N TYR A 65 29.46 -4.57 -17.32
CA TYR A 65 28.58 -3.64 -16.64
C TYR A 65 28.12 -4.22 -15.29
N ARG A 66 27.68 -5.48 -15.29
CA ARG A 66 27.28 -6.23 -14.10
C ARG A 66 28.44 -6.36 -13.10
N HIS A 67 29.64 -6.67 -13.58
CA HIS A 67 30.84 -6.75 -12.74
C HIS A 67 31.14 -5.42 -12.03
N LYS A 68 31.11 -4.30 -12.77
CA LYS A 68 31.31 -2.94 -12.20
C LYS A 68 30.26 -2.60 -11.15
N LYS A 69 29.01 -3.01 -11.35
CA LYS A 69 27.92 -2.79 -10.40
C LYS A 69 28.10 -3.63 -9.14
N ASN A 70 28.47 -4.90 -9.28
CA ASN A 70 28.70 -5.80 -8.15
C ASN A 70 29.95 -5.40 -7.36
N MET A 71 31.00 -4.88 -8.00
CA MET A 71 32.16 -4.26 -7.33
C MET A 71 31.75 -3.12 -6.38
N LYS A 72 30.85 -2.23 -6.84
CA LYS A 72 30.31 -1.15 -6.00
C LYS A 72 29.48 -1.71 -4.85
N PHE A 73 28.64 -2.70 -5.12
CA PHE A 73 27.82 -3.35 -4.10
C PHE A 73 28.67 -4.07 -3.02
N ALA A 74 29.71 -4.80 -3.44
CA ALA A 74 30.68 -5.44 -2.56
C ALA A 74 31.39 -4.43 -1.64
N ARG A 75 31.68 -3.22 -2.13
CA ARG A 75 32.22 -2.13 -1.28
C ARG A 75 31.24 -1.75 -0.17
N TYR A 76 29.95 -1.62 -0.47
CA TYR A 76 28.94 -1.34 0.54
C TYR A 76 28.83 -2.49 1.56
N LEU A 77 28.86 -3.75 1.11
CA LEU A 77 28.86 -4.92 2.00
C LEU A 77 30.07 -4.94 2.94
N ARG A 78 31.26 -4.60 2.44
CA ARG A 78 32.48 -4.50 3.27
C ARG A 78 32.36 -3.40 4.32
N VAL A 79 31.79 -2.24 3.98
CA VAL A 79 31.54 -1.14 4.94
C VAL A 79 30.52 -1.55 6.01
N LEU A 80 29.54 -2.39 5.67
CA LEU A 80 28.57 -2.95 6.61
C LEU A 80 29.12 -4.11 7.46
N GLY A 81 30.41 -4.46 7.31
CA GLY A 81 31.05 -5.55 8.06
C GLY A 81 30.80 -6.96 7.49
N MET A 82 30.22 -7.07 6.29
CA MET A 82 29.94 -8.34 5.60
C MET A 82 31.02 -8.68 4.57
N SER A 83 32.29 -8.72 4.97
CA SER A 83 33.43 -8.97 4.07
C SER A 83 33.35 -10.33 3.36
N ASN A 84 33.03 -11.40 4.10
CA ASN A 84 32.96 -12.76 3.57
C ASN A 84 31.92 -12.90 2.44
N THR A 85 30.74 -12.27 2.59
CA THR A 85 29.70 -12.27 1.56
C THR A 85 30.11 -11.47 0.34
N ALA A 86 30.83 -10.36 0.54
CA ALA A 86 31.36 -9.55 -0.55
C ALA A 86 32.38 -10.33 -1.39
N ASP A 87 33.26 -11.11 -0.75
CA ASP A 87 34.27 -11.92 -1.42
C ASP A 87 33.65 -13.12 -2.15
N GLN A 88 32.67 -13.79 -1.53
CA GLN A 88 31.89 -14.85 -2.18
C GLN A 88 31.16 -14.35 -3.43
N LEU A 89 30.56 -13.15 -3.37
CA LEU A 89 29.89 -12.54 -4.52
C LEU A 89 30.86 -12.24 -5.67
N MET A 90 32.11 -11.92 -5.37
CA MET A 90 33.12 -11.61 -6.38
C MET A 90 33.78 -12.86 -6.97
N ALA A 91 33.84 -13.95 -6.21
CA ALA A 91 34.39 -15.23 -6.64
C ALA A 91 33.44 -16.03 -7.54
N ASP A 92 32.15 -15.70 -7.56
CA ASP A 92 31.16 -16.43 -8.35
C ASP A 92 31.20 -16.04 -9.83
N GLU A 93 31.89 -16.85 -10.63
CA GLU A 93 32.01 -16.69 -12.09
C GLU A 93 30.66 -16.84 -12.81
N SER A 94 29.69 -17.55 -12.22
CA SER A 94 28.36 -17.76 -12.84
C SER A 94 27.61 -16.45 -13.06
N ILE A 95 27.95 -15.41 -12.31
CA ILE A 95 27.33 -14.09 -12.40
C ILE A 95 27.66 -13.41 -13.74
N LEU A 96 28.83 -13.70 -14.32
CA LEU A 96 29.31 -13.10 -15.58
C LEU A 96 28.78 -13.80 -16.83
N VAL A 97 28.17 -14.98 -16.68
CA VAL A 97 27.59 -15.72 -17.80
C VAL A 97 26.22 -15.13 -18.12
N GLU A 98 26.16 -14.26 -19.14
CA GLU A 98 24.90 -13.65 -19.60
C GLU A 98 24.06 -14.66 -20.40
N ALA A 99 22.75 -14.70 -20.11
CA ALA A 99 21.80 -15.56 -20.80
C ALA A 99 21.57 -15.08 -22.25
N ASP A 100 21.16 -16.01 -23.12
CA ASP A 100 20.80 -15.67 -24.50
C ASP A 100 19.60 -14.73 -24.56
N PHE A 101 19.64 -13.80 -25.51
CA PHE A 101 18.58 -12.82 -25.69
C PHE A 101 17.27 -13.51 -26.07
N ASN A 102 16.21 -13.22 -25.33
CA ASN A 102 14.85 -13.67 -25.62
C ASN A 102 13.87 -12.51 -25.47
N SER A 103 13.32 -12.05 -26.59
CA SER A 103 12.41 -10.91 -26.66
C SER A 103 11.23 -11.03 -25.68
N THR A 104 10.57 -12.19 -25.61
CA THR A 104 9.42 -12.40 -24.73
C THR A 104 9.79 -12.23 -23.26
N LYS A 105 10.90 -12.82 -22.81
CA LYS A 105 11.36 -12.69 -21.42
C LYS A 105 11.74 -11.26 -21.09
N THR A 106 12.46 -10.60 -22.00
CA THR A 106 12.83 -9.19 -21.87
C THR A 106 11.61 -8.28 -21.71
N TRP A 107 10.58 -8.45 -22.54
CA TRP A 107 9.35 -7.66 -22.45
C TRP A 107 8.54 -7.93 -21.18
N ILE A 108 8.42 -9.19 -20.76
CA ILE A 108 7.74 -9.55 -19.50
C ILE A 108 8.40 -8.84 -18.32
N GLU A 109 9.73 -8.86 -18.25
CA GLU A 109 10.46 -8.17 -17.18
C GLU A 109 10.32 -6.66 -17.26
N TYR A 110 10.45 -6.09 -18.47
CA TYR A 110 10.35 -4.65 -18.70
C TYR A 110 8.98 -4.09 -18.30
N VAL A 111 7.89 -4.77 -18.66
CA VAL A 111 6.52 -4.38 -18.28
C VAL A 111 6.36 -4.41 -16.76
N ASN A 112 6.85 -5.46 -16.09
CA ASN A 112 6.81 -5.53 -14.63
C ASN A 112 7.58 -4.37 -13.97
N ARG A 113 8.74 -3.99 -14.51
CA ARG A 113 9.51 -2.81 -14.05
C ARG A 113 8.75 -1.50 -14.27
N LEU A 114 8.10 -1.34 -15.42
CA LEU A 114 7.29 -0.15 -15.74
C LEU A 114 6.09 0.00 -14.80
N VAL A 115 5.37 -1.10 -14.53
CA VAL A 115 4.27 -1.11 -13.55
C VAL A 115 4.78 -0.73 -12.16
N GLY A 116 5.97 -1.20 -11.77
CA GLY A 116 6.64 -0.78 -10.54
C GLY A 116 6.88 0.73 -10.46
N VAL A 117 7.33 1.37 -11.54
CA VAL A 117 7.53 2.82 -11.61
C VAL A 117 6.20 3.57 -11.46
N VAL A 118 5.15 3.12 -12.15
CA VAL A 118 3.80 3.69 -12.04
C VAL A 118 3.28 3.63 -10.60
N ILE A 119 3.46 2.49 -9.94
CA ILE A 119 3.09 2.32 -8.52
C ILE A 119 3.93 3.23 -7.61
N GLY A 120 5.22 3.40 -7.90
CA GLY A 120 6.08 4.37 -7.21
C GLY A 120 5.50 5.80 -7.27
N PHE A 121 4.99 6.22 -8.43
CA PHE A 121 4.29 7.51 -8.56
C PHE A 121 2.98 7.55 -7.76
N LEU A 122 2.21 6.46 -7.69
CA LEU A 122 1.02 6.40 -6.84
C LEU A 122 1.36 6.59 -5.36
N ILE A 123 2.43 5.94 -4.88
CA ILE A 123 2.91 6.09 -3.49
C ILE A 123 3.42 7.52 -3.25
N PHE A 124 4.09 8.13 -4.22
CA PHE A 124 4.48 9.53 -4.14
C PHE A 124 3.26 10.47 -4.01
N LEU A 125 2.19 10.21 -4.76
CA LEU A 125 0.92 10.96 -4.62
C LEU A 125 0.29 10.75 -3.23
N VAL A 126 0.30 9.53 -2.69
CA VAL A 126 -0.15 9.25 -1.31
C VAL A 126 0.66 10.09 -0.32
N ALA A 127 1.99 10.13 -0.47
CA ALA A 127 2.86 10.95 0.36
C ALA A 127 2.54 12.44 0.24
N ILE A 128 2.35 12.99 -0.96
CA ILE A 128 1.97 14.41 -1.18
C ILE A 128 0.62 14.73 -0.54
N PHE A 129 -0.42 13.93 -0.78
CA PHE A 129 -1.74 14.19 -0.21
C PHE A 129 -1.76 14.06 1.32
N SER A 130 -0.86 13.26 1.89
CA SER A 130 -0.70 13.13 3.34
C SER A 130 -0.34 14.45 4.03
N PHE A 131 0.35 15.38 3.36
CA PHE A 131 0.76 16.66 3.96
C PHE A 131 -0.44 17.55 4.32
N ARG A 132 -1.57 17.38 3.62
CA ARG A 132 -2.82 18.10 3.95
C ARG A 132 -3.32 17.77 5.37
N TYR A 133 -2.98 16.59 5.89
CA TYR A 133 -3.43 16.09 7.19
C TYR A 133 -2.40 16.25 8.31
N ARG A 134 -1.22 16.80 8.02
CA ARG A 134 -0.10 16.93 8.97
C ARG A 134 -0.48 17.59 10.30
N LYS A 135 -1.38 18.58 10.28
CA LYS A 135 -1.82 19.31 11.48
C LYS A 135 -2.78 18.49 12.37
N HIS A 136 -3.56 17.60 11.77
CA HIS A 136 -4.57 16.81 12.50
C HIS A 136 -3.99 15.45 12.91
N ASP A 137 -3.19 14.83 12.05
CA ASP A 137 -2.54 13.56 12.32
C ASP A 137 -1.12 13.54 11.71
N PRO A 138 -0.10 13.97 12.46
CA PRO A 138 1.28 14.04 11.96
C PRO A 138 1.87 12.65 11.68
N ARG A 139 1.40 11.61 12.40
CA ARG A 139 1.90 10.24 12.21
C ARG A 139 1.52 9.70 10.83
N LEU A 140 0.33 10.06 10.31
CA LEU A 140 -0.09 9.68 8.97
C LEU A 140 0.86 10.25 7.91
N THR A 141 1.27 11.52 8.04
CA THR A 141 2.25 12.13 7.14
C THR A 141 3.64 11.49 7.28
N ILE A 142 4.12 11.28 8.50
CA ILE A 142 5.44 10.68 8.75
C ILE A 142 5.52 9.29 8.12
N LEU A 143 4.52 8.43 8.38
CA LEU A 143 4.50 7.07 7.84
C LEU A 143 4.37 7.06 6.32
N SER A 144 3.59 7.96 5.72
CA SER A 144 3.46 8.05 4.25
C SER A 144 4.78 8.45 3.59
N VAL A 145 5.49 9.42 4.16
CA VAL A 145 6.81 9.84 3.67
C VAL A 145 7.85 8.74 3.89
N ALA A 146 7.84 8.09 5.06
CA ALA A 146 8.72 6.94 5.34
C ALA A 146 8.50 5.81 4.32
N THR A 147 7.24 5.45 4.04
CA THR A 147 6.89 4.44 3.03
C THR A 147 7.41 4.83 1.64
N PHE A 148 7.31 6.10 1.23
CA PHE A 148 7.86 6.56 -0.04
C PHE A 148 9.38 6.40 -0.11
N VAL A 149 10.11 6.78 0.95
CA VAL A 149 11.56 6.60 1.03
C VAL A 149 11.94 5.11 0.99
N LEU A 150 11.22 4.26 1.73
CA LEU A 150 11.44 2.82 1.74
C LEU A 150 11.23 2.19 0.36
N VAL A 151 10.25 2.67 -0.43
CA VAL A 151 10.05 2.21 -1.82
C VAL A 151 11.21 2.58 -2.73
N GLY A 152 11.81 3.76 -2.53
CA GLY A 152 13.05 4.14 -3.24
C GLY A 152 14.19 3.16 -2.92
N PHE A 153 14.36 2.82 -1.65
CA PHE A 153 15.33 1.82 -1.20
C PHE A 153 15.04 0.41 -1.73
N GLN A 154 13.77 0.00 -1.77
CA GLN A 154 13.31 -1.24 -2.39
C GLN A 154 13.65 -1.33 -3.88
N GLY A 155 13.46 -0.24 -4.63
CA GLY A 155 13.82 -0.15 -6.04
C GLY A 155 15.34 -0.29 -6.27
N TRP A 156 16.14 0.34 -5.41
CA TRP A 156 17.60 0.20 -5.44
C TRP A 156 18.03 -1.26 -5.23
N ILE A 157 17.52 -1.92 -4.19
CA ILE A 157 17.76 -3.34 -3.92
C ILE A 157 17.27 -4.21 -5.09
N GLY A 158 16.11 -3.90 -5.67
CA GLY A 158 15.61 -4.62 -6.85
C GLY A 158 16.59 -4.62 -8.02
N SER A 159 17.26 -3.49 -8.26
CA SER A 159 18.30 -3.43 -9.30
C SER A 159 19.54 -4.27 -8.96
N VAL A 160 19.86 -4.44 -7.67
CA VAL A 160 20.96 -5.29 -7.20
C VAL A 160 20.62 -6.76 -7.40
N VAL A 161 19.39 -7.19 -7.08
CA VAL A 161 18.94 -8.58 -7.28
C VAL A 161 19.18 -9.06 -8.72
N VAL A 162 18.94 -8.19 -9.70
CA VAL A 162 19.18 -8.48 -11.13
C VAL A 162 20.67 -8.66 -11.43
N SER A 163 21.55 -7.82 -10.87
CA SER A 163 22.99 -7.90 -11.14
C SER A 163 23.71 -9.01 -10.38
N THR A 164 23.15 -9.47 -9.26
CA THR A 164 23.72 -10.54 -8.43
C THR A 164 23.18 -11.93 -8.81
N ASN A 165 22.87 -12.17 -10.08
CA ASN A 165 22.35 -13.45 -10.59
C ASN A 165 21.26 -14.10 -9.72
N LEU A 166 20.32 -13.29 -9.20
CA LEU A 166 19.21 -13.79 -8.37
C LEU A 166 19.69 -14.63 -7.16
N THR A 167 20.82 -14.25 -6.54
CA THR A 167 21.32 -14.88 -5.30
C THR A 167 20.21 -14.97 -4.24
N PRO A 168 20.00 -16.13 -3.60
CA PRO A 168 18.85 -16.35 -2.71
C PRO A 168 18.72 -15.29 -1.61
N TRP A 169 19.83 -14.88 -1.01
CA TRP A 169 19.83 -13.93 0.10
C TRP A 169 19.40 -12.52 -0.31
N THR A 170 19.78 -12.03 -1.50
CA THR A 170 19.39 -10.69 -1.97
C THR A 170 17.89 -10.61 -2.23
N ILE A 171 17.30 -11.69 -2.76
CA ILE A 171 15.86 -11.81 -2.97
C ILE A 171 15.13 -11.84 -1.65
N THR A 172 15.62 -12.59 -0.65
CA THR A 172 15.00 -12.64 0.67
C THR A 172 14.94 -11.26 1.31
N VAL A 173 16.04 -10.50 1.25
CA VAL A 173 16.07 -9.11 1.74
C VAL A 173 15.07 -8.23 0.99
N HIS A 174 15.01 -8.34 -0.34
CA HIS A 174 14.04 -7.62 -1.16
C HIS A 174 12.59 -7.97 -0.78
N MET A 175 12.26 -9.25 -0.63
CA MET A 175 10.90 -9.70 -0.30
C MET A 175 10.49 -9.31 1.11
N PHE A 176 11.40 -9.39 2.09
CA PHE A 176 11.13 -8.95 3.44
C PHE A 176 10.80 -7.45 3.49
N LEU A 177 11.61 -6.62 2.82
CA LEU A 177 11.35 -5.19 2.74
C LEU A 177 10.04 -4.88 1.98
N ALA A 178 9.70 -5.64 0.95
CA ALA A 178 8.40 -5.53 0.27
C ALA A 178 7.22 -5.76 1.23
N LEU A 179 7.30 -6.79 2.08
CA LEU A 179 6.25 -7.10 3.06
C LEU A 179 6.12 -6.01 4.11
N VAL A 180 7.23 -5.40 4.55
CA VAL A 180 7.21 -4.24 5.45
C VAL A 180 6.48 -3.06 4.79
N ILE A 181 6.76 -2.77 3.52
CA ILE A 181 6.09 -1.69 2.77
C ILE A 181 4.58 -1.97 2.65
N VAL A 182 4.19 -3.21 2.35
CA VAL A 182 2.77 -3.62 2.28
C VAL A 182 2.08 -3.44 3.64
N ALA A 183 2.71 -3.86 4.73
CA ALA A 183 2.18 -3.70 6.07
C ALA A 183 1.99 -2.22 6.43
N LEU A 184 2.95 -1.36 6.08
CA LEU A 184 2.83 0.09 6.27
C LEU A 184 1.69 0.70 5.44
N LEU A 185 1.53 0.31 4.17
CA LEU A 185 0.41 0.75 3.34
C LEU A 185 -0.94 0.28 3.90
N ALA A 186 -1.04 -0.98 4.34
CA ALA A 186 -2.23 -1.52 4.97
C ALA A 186 -2.58 -0.76 6.26
N TYR A 187 -1.58 -0.43 7.08
CA TYR A 187 -1.77 0.38 8.28
C TYR A 187 -2.26 1.81 7.95
N LEU A 188 -1.69 2.44 6.92
CA LEU A 188 -2.13 3.76 6.44
C LEU A 188 -3.60 3.72 5.97
N VAL A 189 -3.99 2.68 5.25
CA VAL A 189 -5.38 2.45 4.81
C VAL A 189 -6.32 2.24 6.00
N HIS A 190 -5.95 1.38 6.95
CA HIS A 190 -6.73 1.12 8.15
C HIS A 190 -6.95 2.40 8.96
N ARG A 191 -5.89 3.17 9.18
CA ARG A 191 -5.95 4.44 9.92
C ARG A 191 -6.81 5.48 9.21
N ALA A 192 -6.63 5.64 7.90
CA ALA A 192 -7.45 6.55 7.11
C ALA A 192 -8.92 6.14 7.10
N GLY A 193 -9.20 4.84 7.09
CA GLY A 193 -10.54 4.27 7.19
C GLY A 193 -11.21 4.58 8.53
N HIS A 194 -10.49 4.38 9.64
CA HIS A 194 -11.01 4.69 10.98
C HIS A 194 -11.33 6.18 11.13
N SER A 195 -10.46 7.08 10.64
CA SER A 195 -10.75 8.52 10.61
C SER A 195 -11.90 8.89 9.67
N ALA A 196 -12.11 8.14 8.58
CA ALA A 196 -13.21 8.38 7.64
C ALA A 196 -14.57 7.90 8.16
N SER A 197 -14.62 6.83 8.97
CA SER A 197 -15.85 6.31 9.58
C SER A 197 -16.37 7.22 10.69
N HIS A 198 -15.48 7.86 11.48
CA HIS A 198 -15.89 8.87 12.48
C HIS A 198 -16.48 10.15 11.87
N LEU A 199 -16.19 10.42 10.59
CA LEU A 199 -16.78 11.53 9.81
C LEU A 199 -18.11 11.13 9.13
N GLN A 200 -18.62 9.91 9.35
CA GLN A 200 -19.94 9.49 8.88
C GLN A 200 -20.93 9.45 10.04
N PRO A 201 -21.96 10.33 10.04
CA PRO A 201 -23.26 9.89 10.50
C PRO A 201 -23.75 8.88 9.45
N THR A 202 -23.87 7.61 9.85
CA THR A 202 -24.59 6.51 9.20
C THR A 202 -25.28 6.85 7.86
N ALA A 203 -24.63 6.56 6.72
CA ALA A 203 -25.27 6.69 5.41
C ALA A 203 -24.70 5.70 4.39
N TYR A 204 -24.66 4.41 4.73
CA TYR A 204 -24.34 3.32 3.79
C TYR A 204 -25.38 2.18 3.85
N TRP A 205 -26.63 2.48 4.20
CA TRP A 205 -27.73 1.52 4.18
C TRP A 205 -28.46 1.41 2.82
N TRP A 206 -28.10 2.22 1.83
CA TRP A 206 -28.81 2.29 0.54
C TRP A 206 -28.25 1.35 -0.54
N LEU A 207 -27.09 0.72 -0.33
CA LEU A 207 -26.41 -0.09 -1.37
C LEU A 207 -26.45 -1.60 -1.11
N VAL A 208 -26.94 -2.07 0.05
CA VAL A 208 -26.87 -3.50 0.44
C VAL A 208 -28.25 -4.15 0.57
N THR A 209 -29.35 -3.41 0.40
CA THR A 209 -30.70 -3.99 0.42
C THR A 209 -31.46 -3.66 -0.86
N PRO A 210 -31.75 -4.65 -1.72
CA PRO A 210 -32.79 -4.48 -2.70
C PRO A 210 -34.15 -4.50 -1.99
N TRP A 211 -34.96 -3.48 -2.29
CA TRP A 211 -36.42 -3.44 -2.10
C TRP A 211 -37.02 -3.12 -0.71
N PRO A 212 -38.28 -2.61 -0.67
CA PRO A 212 -38.60 -1.35 -0.04
C PRO A 212 -39.62 -1.59 1.07
N CYS A 213 -39.17 -1.84 2.29
CA CYS A 213 -40.08 -1.84 3.43
C CYS A 213 -39.46 -1.11 4.61
N CYS A 214 -40.29 -0.31 5.26
CA CYS A 214 -40.09 0.22 6.61
C CYS A 214 -39.27 1.51 6.76
N TRP A 215 -39.82 2.54 6.12
CA TRP A 215 -39.97 3.92 6.61
C TRP A 215 -40.37 4.08 8.10
N TYR A 216 -40.68 2.99 8.83
CA TYR A 216 -41.36 3.06 10.12
C TYR A 216 -40.46 3.34 11.34
N ARG A 217 -39.13 3.14 11.24
CA ARG A 217 -38.26 3.16 12.42
C ARG A 217 -37.61 4.51 12.73
N TYR A 218 -37.72 5.49 11.83
CA TYR A 218 -37.09 6.82 12.00
C TYR A 218 -38.01 7.89 12.62
N CYS A 219 -39.30 7.63 12.80
CA CYS A 219 -40.23 8.61 13.38
C CYS A 219 -40.22 8.65 14.91
N TRP A 220 -39.71 7.62 15.59
CA TRP A 220 -39.83 7.52 17.06
C TRP A 220 -38.67 8.18 17.82
N ALA A 221 -37.51 8.35 17.20
CA ALA A 221 -36.32 8.90 17.87
C ALA A 221 -36.28 10.43 17.96
N ARG A 222 -37.22 11.16 17.35
CA ARG A 222 -37.25 12.64 17.38
C ARG A 222 -38.18 13.26 18.43
N ARG A 223 -38.84 12.47 19.30
CA ARG A 223 -39.67 13.02 20.39
C ARG A 223 -38.98 13.13 21.76
N CYS A 224 -37.70 12.79 21.86
CA CYS A 224 -36.98 12.85 23.13
C CYS A 224 -35.64 13.59 23.01
N ALA A 225 -35.65 14.90 22.71
CA ALA A 225 -34.55 15.81 23.07
C ALA A 225 -34.86 17.26 22.68
N LYS A 226 -35.36 18.06 23.64
CA LYS A 226 -34.87 19.42 23.93
C LYS A 226 -35.33 19.84 25.34
N PRO A 227 -34.42 19.97 26.32
CA PRO A 227 -34.60 20.92 27.40
C PRO A 227 -33.97 22.24 26.96
N SER A 228 -34.77 23.28 26.74
CA SER A 228 -34.24 24.64 26.63
C SER A 228 -35.13 25.65 27.35
N THR A 229 -34.62 26.06 28.50
CA THR A 229 -34.49 27.44 28.97
C THR A 229 -35.76 28.29 29.19
N ARG A 230 -35.92 28.65 30.46
CA ARG A 230 -36.28 29.99 30.96
C ARG A 230 -37.69 30.49 30.59
N TRP A 231 -38.65 30.21 31.48
CA TRP A 231 -39.83 31.06 31.66
C TRP A 231 -39.84 31.62 33.08
N ARG A 232 -39.65 32.94 33.16
CA ARG A 232 -39.97 33.77 34.32
C ARG A 232 -41.46 34.06 34.24
N GLN A 233 -42.26 33.55 35.17
CA GLN A 233 -43.58 34.11 35.48
C GLN A 233 -43.76 34.21 37.00
N ARG A 234 -44.02 35.43 37.45
CA ARG A 234 -44.56 35.74 38.77
C ARG A 234 -46.00 35.23 38.84
N GLY A 235 -46.39 34.61 39.95
CA GLY A 235 -47.78 34.27 40.28
C GLY A 235 -47.87 33.65 41.67
N ARG A 236 -48.83 34.10 42.48
CA ARG A 236 -48.98 33.90 43.94
C ARG A 236 -49.43 32.49 44.36
N GLU A 237 -49.07 32.15 45.61
CA GLU A 237 -49.80 31.40 46.66
C GLU A 237 -50.48 30.05 46.35
N ALA A 238 -50.05 28.99 47.06
CA ALA A 238 -50.79 28.33 48.16
C ALA A 238 -50.47 26.81 48.27
N ASN A 239 -50.14 26.39 49.51
CA ASN A 239 -50.34 25.07 50.12
C ASN A 239 -49.62 23.81 49.57
N GLY A 240 -48.60 23.40 50.33
CA GLY A 240 -48.44 22.07 50.93
C GLY A 240 -48.63 20.81 50.06
N LEU A 241 -47.54 20.07 49.84
CA LEU A 241 -47.35 18.65 50.24
C LEU A 241 -46.22 18.01 49.41
N THR A 242 -45.27 17.45 50.15
CA THR A 242 -44.19 16.58 49.69
C THR A 242 -44.72 15.23 49.22
N THR A 243 -44.23 14.68 48.11
CA THR A 243 -43.92 13.23 47.99
C THR A 243 -43.00 12.95 46.80
N SER A 244 -41.97 12.18 47.09
CA SER A 244 -40.98 11.57 46.19
C SER A 244 -41.63 10.48 45.33
N GLY A 245 -41.18 10.32 44.07
CA GLY A 245 -41.66 9.26 43.20
C GLY A 245 -40.72 9.00 42.02
N TYR A 246 -39.65 8.24 42.23
CA TYR A 246 -38.88 7.63 41.15
C TYR A 246 -39.61 6.39 40.64
N ARG A 247 -40.01 6.39 39.36
CA ARG A 247 -40.68 5.25 38.72
C ARG A 247 -39.68 4.50 37.83
N PHE A 248 -39.25 3.33 38.31
CA PHE A 248 -38.55 2.30 37.53
C PHE A 248 -39.51 1.76 36.45
N CYS A 249 -39.06 1.62 35.20
CA CYS A 249 -39.83 0.95 34.16
C CYS A 249 -39.21 -0.43 33.89
N SER A 250 -39.90 -1.46 34.38
CA SER A 250 -39.64 -2.88 34.18
C SER A 250 -39.81 -3.27 32.71
N THR A 251 -38.88 -4.05 32.18
CA THR A 251 -39.00 -4.83 30.94
C THR A 251 -39.87 -6.05 31.20
N ASP A 252 -40.96 -6.25 30.45
CA ASP A 252 -41.39 -7.60 30.08
C ASP A 252 -42.52 -7.64 29.03
N HIS A 253 -42.42 -8.67 28.18
CA HIS A 253 -43.43 -9.27 27.29
C HIS A 253 -44.00 -8.43 26.12
N PHE A 254 -43.66 -8.82 24.88
CA PHE A 254 -44.57 -9.59 24.01
C PHE A 254 -43.84 -10.11 22.75
N ARG A 255 -43.94 -11.42 22.55
CA ARG A 255 -43.57 -12.14 21.31
C ARG A 255 -44.65 -11.89 20.25
N GLY A 256 -44.28 -11.91 18.97
CA GLY A 256 -45.24 -12.04 17.88
C GLY A 256 -44.68 -11.59 16.54
N TRP A 257 -44.17 -12.55 15.77
CA TRP A 257 -43.88 -12.39 14.34
C TRP A 257 -45.20 -12.35 13.57
N CYS A 258 -45.33 -11.44 12.60
CA CYS A 258 -46.05 -11.70 11.34
C CYS A 258 -45.64 -10.64 10.31
N CYS A 259 -44.91 -11.10 9.30
CA CYS A 259 -44.78 -10.42 8.02
C CYS A 259 -46.14 -10.39 7.32
N TRP A 260 -46.45 -9.26 6.70
CA TRP A 260 -47.24 -9.13 5.47
C TRP A 260 -46.52 -8.10 4.60
#